data_AF-A0A836TK81-F1
#
_entry.id   AF-A0A836TK81-F1
#
_cell.length_a   1.000
_cell.length_b   1.000
_cell.length_c   1.000
_cell.angle_alpha   90.00
_cell.angle_beta   90.00
_cell.angle_gamma   90.00
#
_symmetry.space_group_name_H-M   'P 1'
#
loop_
_entity.id
_entity.type
_entity.pdbx_description
1 polymer ?
#
loop_
_entity_poly.entity_id
_entity_poly.type
_entity_poly.pdbx_seq_one_letter_code
_entity_poly.pdbx_strand_id
1 'polypeptide(L)'
;MFLENMNIRYVFTTHKNFNTLMVFLIWVLFLFFPTNLVGGSSPVILAFGDSLTAGFGVPDTESYPARLQNILIENGYAHKVVNAGVSGDTTAGGVRRIKWLMKNNPEIVILELGANDGLRGLSLQEMESNLEKIIIICEESG
;
A
#
# COMPACT_ATOMS: atom_id res chain seq x y z
N MET A 1 58.78 -4.45 54.24
CA MET A 1 59.19 -5.64 53.46
C MET A 1 57.93 -6.16 52.78
N PHE A 2 57.41 -5.38 51.83
CA PHE A 2 57.64 -5.49 50.38
C PHE A 2 57.04 -6.78 49.80
N LEU A 3 55.90 -6.57 49.14
CA LEU A 3 55.25 -7.45 48.18
C LEU A 3 56.19 -7.71 47.00
N GLU A 4 56.07 -8.87 46.35
CA GLU A 4 55.81 -9.02 44.90
C GLU A 4 56.31 -10.36 44.33
N ASN A 5 55.54 -10.84 43.35
CA ASN A 5 55.89 -11.83 42.32
C ASN A 5 55.70 -13.31 42.63
N MET A 6 54.43 -13.71 42.73
CA MET A 6 54.00 -15.08 42.41
C MET A 6 53.20 -15.06 41.10
N ASN A 7 53.82 -15.57 40.04
CA ASN A 7 53.27 -15.71 38.69
C ASN A 7 52.03 -16.61 38.69
N ILE A 8 50.83 -16.03 38.65
CA ILE A 8 49.60 -16.80 38.44
C ILE A 8 49.42 -17.03 36.93
N ARG A 9 49.95 -18.14 36.42
CA ARG A 9 49.54 -18.68 35.12
C ARG A 9 48.14 -19.28 35.26
N TYR A 10 47.11 -18.50 34.96
CA TYR A 10 45.81 -19.06 34.61
C TYR A 10 45.94 -19.73 33.23
N VAL A 11 46.28 -21.02 33.22
CA VAL A 11 46.10 -21.86 32.04
C VAL A 11 44.60 -22.10 31.89
N PHE A 12 43.91 -21.16 31.24
CA PHE A 12 42.60 -21.46 30.69
C PHE A 12 42.82 -22.40 29.51
N THR A 13 42.70 -23.71 29.78
CA THR A 13 42.52 -24.68 28.71
C THR A 13 41.25 -24.27 27.98
N THR A 14 41.38 -23.81 26.74
CA THR A 14 40.23 -23.60 25.88
C THR A 14 39.70 -24.99 25.54
N HIS A 15 38.69 -25.44 26.29
CA HIS A 15 37.92 -26.61 25.92
C HIS A 15 37.23 -26.28 24.59
N LYS A 16 37.88 -26.63 23.49
CA LYS A 16 37.32 -26.69 22.14
C LYS A 16 36.18 -27.71 22.15
N ASN A 17 34.99 -27.30 22.60
CA ASN A 17 33.72 -28.00 22.42
C ASN A 17 32.59 -26.97 22.43
N PHE A 18 32.77 -25.85 21.73
CA PHE A 18 31.62 -25.07 21.28
C PHE A 18 30.92 -25.94 20.24
N ASN A 19 29.93 -26.70 20.71
CA ASN A 19 29.28 -27.78 19.99
C ASN A 19 28.90 -27.34 18.56
N THR A 20 29.67 -27.75 17.56
CA THR A 20 29.35 -27.55 16.14
C THR A 20 27.95 -28.09 15.83
N LEU A 21 27.55 -29.15 16.53
CA LEU A 21 26.21 -29.71 16.51
C LEU A 21 25.13 -28.71 16.99
N MET A 22 25.40 -27.90 18.02
CA MET A 22 24.47 -26.91 18.53
C MET A 22 24.31 -25.73 17.55
N VAL A 23 25.40 -25.29 16.93
CA VAL A 23 25.36 -24.28 15.86
C VAL A 23 24.60 -24.81 14.64
N PHE A 24 24.87 -26.05 14.22
CA PHE A 24 24.16 -26.72 13.13
C PHE A 24 22.65 -26.85 13.42
N LEU A 25 22.28 -27.22 14.65
CA LEU A 25 20.87 -27.32 15.06
C LEU A 25 20.17 -25.96 15.06
N ILE A 26 20.85 -24.87 15.41
CA ILE A 26 20.30 -23.51 15.31
C ILE A 26 20.07 -23.12 13.84
N TRP A 27 21.00 -23.44 12.93
CA TRP A 27 20.83 -23.23 11.49
C TRP A 27 19.69 -24.07 10.91
N VAL A 28 19.56 -25.33 11.32
CA VAL A 28 18.44 -26.19 10.93
C VAL A 28 17.13 -25.64 11.47
N LEU A 29 17.08 -25.17 12.71
CA LEU A 29 15.88 -24.50 13.25
C LEU A 29 15.50 -23.27 12.42
N PHE A 30 16.49 -22.45 12.00
CA PHE A 30 16.28 -21.28 11.16
C PHE A 30 15.70 -21.61 9.78
N LEU A 31 16.03 -22.77 9.21
CA LEU A 31 15.43 -23.27 7.96
C LEU A 31 13.94 -23.65 8.10
N PHE A 32 13.47 -23.90 9.32
CA PHE A 32 12.07 -24.25 9.62
C PHE A 32 11.27 -23.09 10.21
N PHE A 33 11.86 -21.90 10.42
CA PHE A 33 11.08 -20.71 10.74
C PHE A 33 10.42 -20.21 9.44
N PRO A 34 9.09 -20.36 9.27
CA PRO A 34 8.42 -19.67 8.18
C PRO A 34 8.71 -18.18 8.38
N THR A 35 9.27 -17.55 7.36
CA THR A 35 9.24 -16.09 7.28
C THR A 35 7.76 -15.73 7.24
N ASN A 36 7.19 -15.39 8.39
CA ASN A 36 5.96 -14.63 8.42
C ASN A 36 6.31 -13.32 7.71
N LEU A 37 5.99 -13.25 6.41
CA LEU A 37 5.90 -11.97 5.74
C LEU A 37 4.92 -11.19 6.60
N VAL A 38 5.45 -10.18 7.32
CA VAL A 38 4.63 -9.25 8.08
C VAL A 38 3.60 -8.75 7.09
N GLY A 39 2.36 -9.20 7.23
CA GLY A 39 1.26 -8.87 6.35
C GLY A 39 0.86 -7.42 6.59
N GLY A 40 1.69 -6.49 6.12
CA GLY A 40 1.27 -5.11 5.92
C GLY A 40 0.15 -5.12 4.87
N SER A 41 -0.92 -4.38 5.12
CA SER A 41 -1.94 -4.15 4.09
C SER A 41 -1.28 -3.54 2.86
N SER A 42 -1.47 -4.16 1.69
CA SER A 42 -1.08 -3.60 0.40
C SER A 42 -1.50 -2.14 0.29
N PRO A 43 -0.59 -1.19 -0.03
CA PRO A 43 -0.96 0.20 -0.18
C PRO A 43 -2.05 0.37 -1.25
N VAL A 44 -3.01 1.24 -0.98
CA VAL A 44 -4.21 1.35 -1.80
C VAL A 44 -4.06 2.45 -2.84
N ILE A 45 -4.39 2.13 -4.09
CA ILE A 45 -4.65 3.08 -5.16
C ILE A 45 -6.17 3.17 -5.32
N LEU A 46 -6.76 4.32 -5.02
CA LEU A 46 -8.19 4.56 -5.20
C LEU A 46 -8.43 5.12 -6.61
N ALA A 47 -9.07 4.34 -7.48
CA ALA A 47 -9.56 4.81 -8.77
C ALA A 47 -10.94 5.44 -8.58
N PHE A 48 -11.01 6.76 -8.49
CA PHE A 48 -12.21 7.52 -8.17
C PHE A 48 -12.71 8.28 -9.39
N GLY A 49 -13.80 7.79 -10.00
CA GLY A 49 -14.34 8.46 -11.16
C GLY A 49 -15.74 8.04 -11.56
N ASP A 50 -16.06 8.20 -12.85
CA ASP A 50 -17.39 7.97 -13.39
C ASP A 50 -17.53 6.59 -14.06
N SER A 51 -18.34 6.50 -15.12
CA SER A 51 -18.46 5.36 -16.04
C SER A 51 -17.13 4.88 -16.62
N LEU A 52 -16.19 5.77 -16.95
CA LEU A 52 -14.89 5.38 -17.49
C LEU A 52 -14.10 4.56 -16.45
N THR A 53 -14.14 5.01 -15.20
CA THR A 53 -13.59 4.27 -14.06
C THR A 53 -14.40 3.02 -13.71
N ALA A 54 -15.72 3.08 -13.78
CA ALA A 54 -16.59 1.95 -13.49
C ALA A 54 -16.42 0.79 -14.48
N GLY A 55 -15.93 1.07 -15.70
CA GLY A 55 -15.86 0.08 -16.77
C GLY A 55 -17.19 -0.09 -17.52
N PHE A 56 -17.92 1.01 -17.75
CA PHE A 56 -19.19 0.94 -18.48
C PHE A 56 -19.00 0.32 -19.87
N GLY A 57 -19.77 -0.74 -20.15
CA GLY A 57 -19.73 -1.44 -21.44
C GLY A 57 -18.72 -2.58 -21.53
N VAL A 58 -18.00 -2.90 -20.45
CA VAL A 58 -17.06 -4.03 -20.40
C VAL A 58 -17.29 -4.89 -19.14
N PRO A 59 -16.80 -6.15 -19.10
CA PRO A 59 -16.76 -6.92 -17.86
C PRO A 59 -15.91 -6.22 -16.79
N ASP A 60 -16.23 -6.42 -15.51
CA ASP A 60 -15.49 -5.82 -14.38
C ASP A 60 -13.97 -6.08 -14.45
N THR A 61 -13.58 -7.28 -14.92
CA THR A 61 -12.19 -7.72 -15.13
C THR A 61 -11.45 -6.95 -16.22
N GLU A 62 -12.17 -6.20 -17.05
CA GLU A 62 -11.65 -5.42 -18.17
C GLU A 62 -11.73 -3.92 -17.96
N SER A 63 -12.34 -3.46 -16.86
CA SER A 63 -12.27 -2.06 -16.43
C SER A 63 -10.81 -1.61 -16.30
N TYR A 64 -10.51 -0.33 -16.57
CA TYR A 64 -9.12 0.13 -16.46
C TYR A 64 -8.53 -0.09 -15.05
N PRO A 65 -9.27 0.04 -13.92
CA PRO A 65 -8.72 -0.27 -12.61
C PRO A 65 -8.33 -1.74 -12.46
N ALA A 66 -9.11 -2.66 -13.03
CA ALA A 66 -8.77 -4.10 -13.03
C ALA A 66 -7.53 -4.38 -13.89
N ARG A 67 -7.43 -3.74 -15.07
CA ARG A 67 -6.23 -3.86 -15.93
C ARG A 67 -5.00 -3.27 -15.24
N LEU A 68 -5.14 -2.14 -14.57
CA LEU A 68 -4.09 -1.52 -13.76
C LEU A 68 -3.64 -2.46 -12.63
N GLN A 69 -4.58 -3.12 -11.93
CA GLN A 69 -4.24 -4.11 -10.90
C GLN A 69 -3.37 -5.25 -11.45
N ASN A 70 -3.72 -5.78 -12.64
CA ASN A 70 -2.94 -6.84 -13.28
C ASN A 70 -1.54 -6.36 -13.66
N ILE A 71 -1.44 -5.17 -14.26
CA ILE A 71 -0.14 -4.56 -14.62
C ILE A 71 0.74 -4.39 -13.37
N LEU A 72 0.18 -3.93 -12.25
CA LEU A 72 0.93 -3.76 -11.00
C LEU A 72 1.46 -5.09 -10.47
N ILE A 73 0.64 -6.15 -10.50
CA ILE A 73 1.03 -7.51 -10.10
C ILE A 73 2.15 -8.03 -11.00
N GLU A 74 1.99 -7.91 -12.32
CA GLU A 74 2.98 -8.36 -13.31
C GLU A 74 4.34 -7.67 -13.13
N ASN A 75 4.34 -6.43 -12.66
CA ASN A 75 5.55 -5.64 -12.40
C ASN A 75 6.05 -5.75 -10.95
N GLY A 76 5.44 -6.58 -10.12
CA GLY A 76 5.88 -6.82 -8.73
C GLY A 76 5.56 -5.70 -7.74
N TYR A 77 4.63 -4.80 -8.07
CA TYR A 77 4.14 -3.78 -7.15
C TYR A 77 3.04 -4.33 -6.24
N ALA A 78 3.24 -4.22 -4.92
CA ALA A 78 2.32 -4.75 -3.92
C ALA A 78 1.04 -3.91 -3.70
N HIS A 79 0.66 -3.05 -4.65
CA HIS A 79 -0.48 -2.14 -4.52
C HIS A 79 -1.81 -2.85 -4.78
N LYS A 80 -2.85 -2.42 -4.06
CA LYS A 80 -4.25 -2.81 -4.30
C LYS A 80 -4.99 -1.66 -4.98
N VAL A 81 -5.58 -1.91 -6.14
CA VAL A 81 -6.44 -0.94 -6.83
C VAL A 81 -7.88 -1.14 -6.36
N VAL A 82 -8.50 -0.07 -5.85
CA VAL A 82 -9.91 -0.03 -5.48
C VAL A 82 -10.67 0.74 -6.55
N ASN A 83 -11.56 0.05 -7.27
CA ASN A 83 -12.46 0.70 -8.21
C ASN A 83 -13.60 1.40 -7.45
N ALA A 84 -13.59 2.73 -7.48
CA ALA A 84 -14.64 3.60 -6.99
C ALA A 84 -15.27 4.39 -8.15
N GLY A 85 -15.48 3.75 -9.29
CA GLY A 85 -16.24 4.29 -10.41
C GLY A 85 -17.74 4.23 -10.18
N VAL A 86 -18.47 5.30 -10.53
CA VAL A 86 -19.93 5.31 -10.53
C VAL A 86 -20.42 5.88 -11.85
N SER A 87 -21.09 5.06 -12.66
CA SER A 87 -21.58 5.51 -13.97
C SER A 87 -22.52 6.70 -13.84
N GLY A 88 -22.24 7.77 -14.59
CA GLY A 88 -23.04 8.99 -14.60
C GLY A 88 -22.75 9.99 -13.47
N ASP A 89 -21.73 9.75 -12.64
CA ASP A 89 -21.32 10.67 -11.58
C ASP A 89 -20.85 12.00 -12.16
N THR A 90 -21.30 13.08 -11.52
CA THR A 90 -20.77 14.43 -11.74
C THR A 90 -19.73 14.78 -10.67
N THR A 91 -19.02 15.89 -10.83
CA THR A 91 -18.11 16.43 -9.81
C THR A 91 -18.83 16.66 -8.47
N ALA A 92 -20.07 17.15 -8.50
CA ALA A 92 -20.91 17.30 -7.31
C ALA A 92 -21.24 15.95 -6.65
N GLY A 93 -21.41 14.88 -7.46
CA GLY A 93 -21.52 13.50 -6.97
C GLY A 93 -20.26 13.05 -6.25
N GLY A 94 -19.10 13.34 -6.85
CA GLY A 94 -17.81 13.08 -6.24
C GLY A 94 -17.63 13.72 -4.86
N VAL A 95 -17.95 15.01 -4.72
CA VAL A 95 -17.87 15.74 -3.44
C VAL A 95 -18.69 15.06 -2.33
N ARG A 96 -19.85 14.48 -2.67
CA ARG A 96 -20.70 13.81 -1.67
C ARG A 96 -20.09 12.53 -1.09
N ARG A 97 -19.18 11.86 -1.83
CA ARG A 97 -18.66 10.54 -1.46
C ARG A 97 -17.19 10.50 -1.09
N ILE A 98 -16.38 11.51 -1.47
CA ILE A 98 -14.94 11.50 -1.24
C ILE A 98 -14.56 11.23 0.22
N LYS A 99 -15.23 11.86 1.19
CA LYS A 99 -14.95 11.62 2.64
C LYS A 99 -15.14 10.17 3.07
N TRP A 100 -16.12 9.47 2.49
CA TRP A 100 -16.31 8.04 2.77
C TRP A 100 -15.24 7.20 2.07
N LEU A 101 -14.86 7.56 0.84
CA LEU A 101 -13.83 6.86 0.07
C LEU A 101 -12.45 6.95 0.72
N MET A 102 -12.09 8.08 1.32
CA MET A 102 -10.81 8.26 2.02
C MET A 102 -10.65 7.33 3.24
N LYS A 103 -11.73 6.71 3.73
CA LYS A 103 -11.62 5.65 4.76
C LYS A 103 -10.87 4.39 4.29
N ASN A 104 -10.65 4.24 2.98
CA ASN A 104 -9.77 3.21 2.44
C ASN A 104 -8.28 3.49 2.71
N ASN A 105 -7.93 4.67 3.26
CA ASN A 105 -6.57 5.12 3.49
C ASN A 105 -5.67 4.96 2.25
N PRO A 106 -6.07 5.50 1.08
CA PRO A 106 -5.29 5.35 -0.15
C PRO A 106 -3.99 6.14 -0.09
N GLU A 107 -2.91 5.55 -0.62
CA GLU A 107 -1.65 6.25 -0.86
C GLU A 107 -1.71 7.07 -2.16
N ILE A 108 -2.53 6.63 -3.12
CA ILE A 108 -2.70 7.29 -4.41
C ILE A 108 -4.20 7.39 -4.72
N VAL A 109 -4.65 8.55 -5.18
CA VAL A 109 -6.00 8.76 -5.73
C VAL A 109 -5.87 9.11 -7.21
N ILE A 110 -6.53 8.33 -8.07
CA ILE A 110 -6.75 8.66 -9.48
C ILE A 110 -8.12 9.31 -9.56
N LEU A 111 -8.16 10.62 -9.79
CA LEU A 111 -9.40 11.40 -9.89
C LEU A 111 -9.81 11.59 -11.37
N GLU A 112 -10.97 11.06 -11.72
CA GLU A 112 -11.51 11.08 -13.08
C GLU A 112 -13.00 11.48 -13.04
N LEU A 113 -13.28 12.78 -13.00
CA LEU A 113 -14.65 13.33 -13.00
C LEU A 113 -14.72 14.59 -13.87
N GLY A 114 -15.93 14.90 -14.36
CA GLY A 114 -16.22 16.13 -15.10
C GLY A 114 -16.89 15.91 -16.45
N ALA A 115 -16.77 14.71 -17.04
CA ALA A 115 -17.40 14.40 -18.32
C ALA A 115 -18.93 14.54 -18.25
N ASN A 116 -19.56 14.02 -17.20
CA ASN A 116 -21.01 14.12 -17.01
C ASN A 116 -21.48 15.56 -16.73
N ASP A 117 -20.68 16.39 -16.07
CA ASP A 117 -20.97 17.81 -15.88
C ASP A 117 -20.99 18.52 -17.24
N GLY A 118 -19.98 18.26 -18.08
CA GLY A 118 -19.88 18.81 -19.43
C GLY A 118 -21.01 18.34 -20.34
N LEU A 119 -21.31 17.03 -20.36
CA LEU A 119 -22.41 16.46 -21.16
C LEU A 119 -23.79 17.01 -20.75
N ARG A 120 -23.96 17.45 -19.50
CA ARG A 120 -25.21 18.02 -18.99
C ARG A 120 -25.25 19.55 -19.06
N GLY A 121 -24.18 20.20 -19.52
CA GLY A 121 -24.09 21.66 -19.59
C GLY A 121 -24.14 22.34 -18.22
N LEU A 122 -23.56 21.71 -17.18
CA LEU A 122 -23.45 22.32 -15.85
C LEU A 122 -22.38 23.43 -15.83
N SER A 123 -22.37 24.25 -14.79
CA SER A 123 -21.43 25.37 -14.65
C SER A 123 -19.98 24.89 -14.57
N LEU A 124 -19.10 25.49 -15.38
CA LEU A 124 -17.65 25.25 -15.30
C LEU A 124 -17.08 25.71 -13.96
N GLN A 125 -17.57 26.83 -13.42
CA GLN A 125 -17.10 27.31 -12.11
C GLN A 125 -17.48 26.34 -10.99
N GLU A 126 -18.68 25.73 -11.06
CA GLU A 126 -19.08 24.72 -10.09
C GLU A 126 -18.26 23.44 -10.25
N MET A 127 -17.98 23.01 -11.49
CA MET A 127 -17.13 21.87 -11.79
C MET A 127 -15.71 22.04 -11.19
N GLU A 128 -15.08 23.20 -11.45
CA GLU A 128 -13.77 23.56 -10.89
C GLU A 128 -13.81 23.56 -9.36
N SER A 129 -14.79 24.24 -8.76
CA SER A 129 -14.93 24.30 -7.29
C SER A 129 -15.14 22.91 -6.66
N ASN A 130 -15.87 22.01 -7.33
CA ASN A 130 -16.09 20.67 -6.83
C ASN A 130 -14.82 19.81 -6.92
N LEU A 131 -14.07 19.89 -8.01
CA LEU A 131 -12.80 19.20 -8.16
C LEU A 131 -11.77 19.69 -7.14
N GLU A 132 -11.68 21.01 -6.94
CA GLU A 132 -10.82 21.61 -5.91
C GLU A 132 -11.17 21.09 -4.52
N LYS A 133 -12.46 21.06 -4.15
CA LYS A 133 -12.90 20.48 -2.87
C LYS A 133 -12.51 19.00 -2.72
N ILE A 134 -12.61 18.22 -3.79
CA ILE A 134 -12.21 16.80 -3.76
C ILE A 134 -10.70 16.70 -3.48
N ILE A 135 -9.88 17.47 -4.21
CA ILE A 135 -8.42 17.47 -4.06
C ILE A 135 -8.03 17.87 -2.64
N ILE A 136 -8.60 18.95 -2.11
CA ILE A 136 -8.36 19.40 -0.73
C ILE A 136 -8.67 18.29 0.27
N ILE A 137 -9.82 17.61 0.13
CA ILE A 137 -10.18 16.51 1.03
C ILE A 137 -9.19 15.34 0.93
N CYS A 138 -8.67 15.05 -0.26
CA CYS A 138 -7.61 14.05 -0.43
C CYS A 138 -6.35 14.46 0.33
N GLU A 139 -5.85 15.68 0.13
CA GLU A 139 -4.63 16.20 0.76
C GLU A 139 -4.73 16.28 2.30
N GLU A 140 -5.91 16.64 2.82
CA GLU A 140 -6.17 16.72 4.27
C GLU A 140 -6.27 15.34 4.94
N SER A 141 -6.53 14.27 4.17
CA SER A 141 -6.75 12.93 4.72
C SER A 141 -5.46 12.12 4.91
N GLY A 142 -4.30 12.67 4.54
CA GLY A 142 -2.98 12.01 4.60
C GLY A 142 -2.63 11.25 3.33
#